data_AF-A0A958UWH6-F1
#
_entry.id   AF-A0A958UWH6-F1
#
_cell.length_a   1.000
_cell.length_b   1.000
_cell.length_c   1.000
_cell.angle_alpha   90.00
_cell.angle_beta   90.00
_cell.angle_gamma   90.00
#
_symmetry.space_group_name_H-M   'P 1'
#
loop_
_entity.id
_entity.type
_entity.pdbx_description
1 polymer ?
#
loop_
_entity_poly.entity_id
_entity_poly.type
_entity_poly.pdbx_seq_one_letter_code
_entity_poly.pdbx_strand_id
1 'polypeptide(L)'
;MYIEQAFKVLHDWWRYILGVLLAFVGIGIFSMPHAMAIAMKQMAGEIDAEKMQDVNYLMGLFEPNLNLVFLLLPFAGGLLALILAARLIHKQKLTSLT
;
A
#
# COMPACT_ATOMS: atom_id res chain seq x y z
N MET A 1 3.41 19.14 -23.95
CA MET A 1 3.92 17.79 -23.55
C MET A 1 3.16 17.25 -22.35
N TYR A 2 3.15 15.93 -22.12
CA TYR A 2 2.49 15.30 -20.96
C TYR A 2 2.92 15.91 -19.61
N ILE A 3 4.20 16.27 -19.48
CA ILE A 3 4.75 16.89 -18.27
C ILE A 3 4.23 18.31 -18.01
N GLU A 4 3.82 19.05 -19.05
CA GLU A 4 3.22 20.38 -18.89
C GLU A 4 1.85 20.31 -18.19
N GLN A 5 1.14 19.18 -18.31
CA GLN A 5 -0.15 18.99 -17.63
C GLN A 5 0.02 19.00 -16.11
N ALA A 6 1.19 18.59 -15.59
CA ALA A 6 1.49 18.60 -14.16
C ALA A 6 1.58 20.02 -13.58
N PHE A 7 1.88 21.03 -14.40
CA PHE A 7 1.92 22.44 -13.98
C PHE A 7 0.54 23.12 -14.01
N LYS A 8 -0.47 22.48 -14.62
CA LYS A 8 -1.85 23.02 -14.70
C LYS A 8 -2.71 22.67 -13.47
N VAL A 9 -2.16 21.91 -12.52
CA VAL A 9 -2.84 21.50 -11.28
C VAL A 9 -2.13 22.10 -10.06
N LEU A 10 -2.69 21.88 -8.86
CA LEU A 10 -2.05 22.36 -7.65
C LEU A 10 -0.77 21.55 -7.38
N HIS A 11 0.38 22.18 -7.45
CA HIS A 11 1.69 21.53 -7.44
C HIS A 11 2.66 22.10 -6.39
N ASP A 12 2.13 22.71 -5.32
CA ASP A 12 2.95 23.13 -4.19
C ASP A 12 3.71 21.93 -3.57
N TRP A 13 5.00 22.10 -3.28
CA TRP A 13 5.89 21.00 -2.86
C TRP A 13 5.38 20.22 -1.63
N TRP A 14 4.72 20.88 -0.67
CA TRP A 14 4.19 20.25 0.55
C TRP A 14 3.05 19.27 0.28
N ARG A 15 2.31 19.45 -0.83
CA ARG A 15 1.22 18.54 -1.24
C ARG A 15 1.76 17.14 -1.53
N TYR A 16 2.97 17.05 -2.08
CA TYR A 16 3.62 15.77 -2.35
C TYR A 16 3.96 15.04 -1.05
N ILE A 17 4.40 15.76 0.00
CA ILE A 17 4.61 15.16 1.32
C ILE A 17 3.31 14.57 1.84
N LEU A 18 2.20 15.31 1.77
CA LEU A 18 0.90 14.78 2.19
C LEU A 18 0.45 13.58 1.35
N GLY A 19 0.72 13.60 0.04
CA GLY A 19 0.43 12.46 -0.84
C GLY A 19 1.22 11.21 -0.45
N VAL A 20 2.50 11.36 -0.11
CA VAL A 20 3.35 10.26 0.37
C VAL A 20 2.86 9.73 1.72
N LEU A 21 2.50 10.61 2.66
CA LEU A 21 1.92 10.20 3.95
C LEU A 21 0.60 9.44 3.75
N LEU A 22 -0.26 9.90 2.84
CA LEU A 22 -1.50 9.19 2.52
C LEU A 22 -1.23 7.81 1.91
N ALA A 23 -0.20 7.68 1.06
CA ALA A 23 0.21 6.40 0.51
C ALA A 23 0.64 5.41 1.60
N PHE A 24 1.42 5.86 2.60
CA PHE A 24 1.79 5.02 3.74
C PHE A 24 0.57 4.56 4.55
N VAL A 25 -0.43 5.43 4.74
CA VAL A 25 -1.70 5.03 5.39
C VAL A 25 -2.42 3.96 4.56
N GLY A 26 -2.50 4.13 3.24
CA GLY A 26 -3.10 3.14 2.35
C GLY A 26 -2.40 1.79 2.40
N ILE A 27 -1.06 1.79 2.36
CA ILE A 27 -0.22 0.58 2.52
C ILE A 27 -0.51 -0.08 3.87
N GLY A 28 -0.52 0.68 4.97
CA GLY A 28 -0.75 0.15 6.32
C GLY A 28 -2.11 -0.50 6.48
N ILE A 29 -3.18 0.17 6.06
CA ILE A 29 -4.56 -0.37 6.12
C ILE A 29 -4.67 -1.67 5.32
N PHE A 30 -4.12 -1.69 4.10
CA PHE A 30 -4.21 -2.88 3.24
C PHE A 30 -3.21 -3.98 3.61
N SER A 31 -2.25 -3.71 4.50
CA SER A 31 -1.39 -4.73 5.10
C SER A 31 -2.08 -5.48 6.26
N MET A 32 -3.18 -4.93 6.81
CA MET A 32 -3.89 -5.51 7.95
C MET A 32 -4.36 -6.96 7.72
N PRO A 33 -4.91 -7.35 6.55
CA PRO A 33 -5.34 -8.73 6.34
C PRO A 33 -4.21 -9.75 6.51
N HIS A 34 -3.00 -9.45 6.00
CA HIS A 34 -1.84 -10.33 6.16
C HIS A 34 -1.40 -10.39 7.63
N ALA A 35 -1.31 -9.25 8.30
CA ALA A 35 -0.94 -9.17 9.71
C ALA A 35 -1.93 -9.94 10.61
N MET A 36 -3.24 -9.80 10.35
CA MET A 36 -4.29 -10.54 11.05
C MET A 36 -4.19 -12.05 10.79
N ALA A 37 -3.94 -12.47 9.55
CA ALA A 37 -3.78 -13.88 9.21
C ALA A 37 -2.58 -14.51 9.93
N ILE A 38 -1.44 -13.80 10.01
CA ILE A 38 -0.27 -14.25 10.78
C ILE A 38 -0.60 -14.32 12.27
N ALA A 39 -1.26 -13.30 12.83
CA ALA A 39 -1.65 -13.28 14.23
C ALA A 39 -2.60 -14.44 14.59
N MET A 40 -3.53 -14.81 13.70
CA MET A 40 -4.39 -15.97 13.89
C MET A 40 -3.61 -17.29 13.93
N LYS A 41 -2.66 -17.49 13.02
CA LYS A 41 -1.77 -18.67 13.06
C LYS A 41 -0.90 -18.70 14.32
N GLN A 42 -0.46 -17.54 14.79
CA GLN A 42 0.27 -17.41 16.06
C GLN A 42 -0.58 -17.84 17.26
N MET A 43 -1.81 -17.33 17.34
CA MET A 43 -2.75 -17.68 18.41
C MET A 43 -3.14 -19.16 18.39
N ALA A 44 -3.16 -19.78 17.21
CA ALA A 44 -3.40 -21.22 17.04
C ALA A 44 -2.17 -22.10 17.40
N GLY A 45 -1.01 -21.49 17.68
CA GLY A 45 0.24 -22.22 17.95
C GLY A 45 0.84 -22.90 16.71
N GLU A 46 0.45 -22.46 15.51
CA GLU A 46 0.90 -23.05 14.23
C GLU A 46 2.23 -22.50 13.74
N ILE A 47 2.80 -21.49 14.43
CA ILE A 47 4.04 -20.83 14.00
C ILE A 47 5.08 -20.82 15.10
N ASP A 48 6.34 -20.84 14.67
CA ASP A 48 7.52 -20.74 15.50
C ASP A 48 7.80 -19.26 15.81
N ALA A 49 7.56 -18.87 17.07
CA ALA A 49 7.73 -17.49 17.51
C ALA A 49 9.17 -16.98 17.39
N GLU A 50 10.17 -17.87 17.45
CA GLU A 50 11.59 -17.50 17.31
C GLU A 50 11.93 -17.09 15.88
N LYS A 51 11.17 -17.58 14.90
CA LYS A 51 11.38 -17.32 13.47
C LYS A 51 10.55 -16.16 12.92
N MET A 52 9.81 -15.45 13.78
CA MET A 52 8.97 -14.32 13.38
C MET A 52 9.72 -13.14 12.76
N GLN A 53 11.04 -13.08 12.93
CA GLN A 53 11.91 -12.08 12.30
C GLN A 53 12.47 -12.54 10.95
N ASP A 54 12.31 -13.81 10.57
CA ASP A 54 12.77 -14.36 9.29
C ASP A 54 11.71 -14.15 8.21
N VAL A 55 12.03 -13.29 7.25
CA VAL A 55 11.15 -12.98 6.11
C VAL A 55 10.85 -14.22 5.28
N ASN A 56 11.81 -15.12 5.07
CA ASN A 56 11.60 -16.34 4.27
C ASN A 56 10.62 -17.27 4.97
N TYR A 57 10.73 -17.38 6.31
CA TYR A 57 9.78 -18.14 7.11
C TYR A 57 8.36 -17.56 6.98
N LEU A 58 8.21 -16.24 7.15
CA LEU A 58 6.92 -15.56 7.01
C LEU A 58 6.29 -15.76 5.63
N MET A 59 7.10 -15.69 4.56
CA MET A 59 6.63 -15.92 3.20
C MET A 59 6.19 -17.38 2.93
N GLY A 60 6.63 -18.32 3.75
CA GLY A 60 6.24 -19.74 3.69
C GLY A 60 5.04 -20.10 4.57
N LEU A 61 4.49 -19.17 5.36
CA LEU A 61 3.40 -19.46 6.30
C LEU A 61 2.05 -19.78 5.63
N PHE A 62 1.88 -19.39 4.37
CA PHE A 62 0.64 -19.54 3.61
C PHE A 62 0.91 -20.24 2.28
N GLU A 63 -0.17 -20.75 1.66
CA GLU A 63 -0.11 -21.25 0.29
C GLU A 63 0.36 -20.12 -0.66
N PRO A 64 1.23 -20.41 -1.64
CA PRO A 64 1.87 -19.37 -2.45
C PRO A 64 0.93 -18.36 -3.11
N ASN A 65 -0.23 -18.77 -3.62
CA ASN A 65 -1.18 -17.86 -4.26
C ASN A 65 -1.86 -16.95 -3.24
N LEU A 66 -2.21 -17.48 -2.07
CA LEU A 66 -2.75 -16.68 -0.98
C LEU A 66 -1.72 -15.67 -0.47
N ASN A 67 -0.47 -16.10 -0.29
CA ASN A 67 0.60 -15.20 0.12
C ASN A 67 0.84 -14.09 -0.92
N LEU A 68 0.78 -14.43 -2.21
CA LEU A 68 0.85 -13.44 -3.30
C LEU A 68 -0.28 -12.41 -3.19
N VAL A 69 -1.52 -12.83 -2.90
CA VAL A 69 -2.63 -11.89 -2.68
C VAL A 69 -2.33 -10.95 -1.52
N PHE A 70 -1.85 -11.48 -0.39
CA PHE A 70 -1.46 -10.65 0.76
C PHE A 70 -0.38 -9.62 0.43
N LEU A 71 0.59 -9.96 -0.43
CA LEU A 71 1.63 -9.03 -0.89
C LEU A 71 1.10 -7.97 -1.85
N LEU A 72 0.09 -8.28 -2.65
CA LEU A 72 -0.51 -7.34 -3.61
C LEU A 72 -1.45 -6.32 -2.95
N LEU A 73 -2.07 -6.66 -1.80
CA LEU A 73 -2.98 -5.76 -1.11
C LEU A 73 -2.34 -4.42 -0.70
N PRO A 74 -1.17 -4.37 -0.03
CA PRO A 74 -0.50 -3.11 0.29
C PRO A 74 -0.16 -2.27 -0.95
N PHE A 75 0.24 -2.92 -2.05
CA PHE A 75 0.48 -2.24 -3.33
C PHE A 75 -0.81 -1.60 -3.85
N ALA A 76 -1.92 -2.34 -3.87
CA ALA A 76 -3.22 -1.82 -4.27
C ALA A 76 -3.69 -0.67 -3.37
N GLY A 77 -3.51 -0.78 -2.04
CA GLY A 77 -3.82 0.26 -1.09
C GLY A 77 -3.00 1.54 -1.31
N GLY A 78 -1.70 1.41 -1.53
CA GLY A 78 -0.82 2.53 -1.88
C GLY A 78 -1.23 3.19 -3.20
N LEU A 79 -1.54 2.41 -4.24
CA LEU A 79 -2.01 2.92 -5.52
C LEU A 79 -3.33 3.68 -5.39
N LEU A 80 -4.30 3.13 -4.66
CA LEU A 80 -5.58 3.80 -4.37
C LEU A 80 -5.35 5.12 -3.62
N ALA A 81 -4.48 5.12 -2.61
CA ALA A 81 -4.13 6.31 -1.86
C ALA A 81 -3.47 7.39 -2.75
N LEU A 82 -2.59 7.00 -3.69
CA LEU A 82 -2.00 7.94 -4.66
C LEU A 82 -3.05 8.52 -5.61
N ILE A 83 -3.97 7.69 -6.11
CA ILE A 83 -5.10 8.15 -6.93
C ILE A 83 -5.96 9.17 -6.17
N LEU A 84 -6.23 8.90 -4.89
CA LEU A 84 -6.95 9.83 -4.02
C LEU A 84 -6.14 11.10 -3.75
N ALA A 85 -4.84 11.01 -3.52
CA ALA A 85 -3.96 12.17 -3.35
C ALA A 85 -4.00 13.09 -4.58
N ALA A 86 -3.83 12.52 -5.77
CA ALA A 86 -3.92 13.26 -7.04
C ALA A 86 -5.27 13.98 -7.16
N ARG A 87 -6.37 13.29 -6.87
CA ARG A 87 -7.72 13.84 -6.99
C ARG A 87 -8.06 14.88 -5.92
N LEU A 88 -7.70 14.64 -4.66
CA LEU A 88 -8.15 15.43 -3.53
C LEU A 88 -7.19 16.56 -3.17
N ILE A 89 -5.88 16.26 -3.18
CA ILE A 89 -4.81 17.18 -2.76
C ILE A 89 -4.35 18.03 -3.95
N HIS A 90 -4.12 17.41 -5.10
CA HIS A 90 -3.64 18.12 -6.30
C HIS A 90 -4.78 18.63 -7.20
N LYS A 91 -6.03 18.21 -6.93
CA LYS A 91 -7.22 18.53 -7.75
C LYS A 91 -7.07 18.07 -9.21
N GLN A 92 -6.29 17.03 -9.43
CA GLN A 92 -6.06 16.43 -10.74
C GLN A 92 -7.05 15.29 -10.99
N LYS A 93 -7.82 15.36 -12.09
CA LYS A 93 -8.68 14.25 -12.51
C LYS A 93 -7.82 13.19 -13.21
N LEU A 94 -8.15 11.90 -13.07
CA LEU A 94 -7.43 10.83 -13.78
C LEU A 94 -7.46 11.00 -15.31
N THR A 95 -8.50 11.65 -15.84
CA THR A 95 -8.67 11.92 -17.27
C THR A 95 -8.00 13.20 -17.73
N SER A 96 -7.36 13.99 -16.85
CA SER A 96 -6.74 15.28 -17.22
C SER A 96 -5.33 15.12 -17.83
N LEU A 97 -5.07 13.98 -18.46
CA LEU A 97 -3.76 13.62 -19.00
C LEU A 97 -3.55 14.08 -20.46
N THR A 98 -4.54 14.75 -21.05
CA THR A 98 -4.52 15.35 -22.39
C THR A 98 -5.06 16.76 -22.34
#